data_AF-A0A358GNE5-F1
#
_entry.id   AF-A0A358GNE5-F1
#
_cell.length_a   1.000
_cell.length_b   1.000
_cell.length_c   1.000
_cell.angle_alpha   90.00
_cell.angle_beta   90.00
_cell.angle_gamma   90.00
#
_symmetry.space_group_name_H-M   'P 1'
#
loop_
_entity.id
_entity.type
_entity.pdbx_description
1 polymer ?
#
loop_
_entity_poly.entity_id
_entity_poly.type
_entity_poly.pdbx_seq_one_letter_code
_entity_poly.pdbx_strand_id
1 'polypeptide(L)'
;MNIKEKKSIIAIIILVVVVFSAIWYFKVGYLLKQPEMPKANIEIQTKMVDGGTINLRNADYAEGQINVGYEVKGFSLKEYNISCKLYNDGNLISSSGSTGGGLIELDEKHYYLIGNKNINQIDLPDSIDLTVEIIVVPNDFRQKSIISSFNVSLDKQTQ
;
A
#
# COMPACT_ATOMS: atom_id res chain seq x y z
N MET A 1 -50.94 27.51 20.53
CA MET A 1 -49.50 27.57 20.19
C MET A 1 -49.12 29.00 19.90
N ASN A 2 -48.33 29.61 20.77
CA ASN A 2 -47.96 31.02 20.74
C ASN A 2 -47.00 31.31 19.55
N ILE A 3 -46.99 32.52 19.00
CA ILE A 3 -46.14 32.87 17.84
C ILE A 3 -44.65 32.61 18.12
N LYS A 4 -44.21 32.79 19.38
CA LYS A 4 -42.87 32.43 19.84
C LYS A 4 -42.57 30.93 19.75
N GLU A 5 -43.53 30.07 20.07
CA GLU A 5 -43.37 28.60 20.00
C GLU A 5 -43.26 28.15 18.54
N LYS A 6 -44.08 28.72 17.63
CA LYS A 6 -43.99 28.45 16.19
C LYS A 6 -42.62 28.84 15.60
N LYS A 7 -42.07 30.00 15.99
CA LYS A 7 -40.73 30.44 15.54
C LYS A 7 -39.61 29.56 16.08
N SER A 8 -39.73 29.09 17.33
CA SER A 8 -38.76 28.17 17.93
C SER A 8 -38.72 26.82 17.21
N ILE A 9 -39.88 26.26 16.87
CA ILE A 9 -39.98 24.98 16.14
C ILE A 9 -39.36 25.11 14.74
N ILE A 10 -39.63 26.21 14.02
CA ILE A 10 -39.05 26.46 12.69
C ILE A 10 -37.52 26.56 12.77
N ALA A 11 -36.99 27.25 13.79
CA ALA A 11 -35.54 27.38 13.97
C ALA A 11 -34.86 26.02 14.24
N ILE A 12 -35.50 25.14 15.02
CA ILE A 12 -35.01 23.78 15.29
C ILE A 12 -35.00 22.95 14.00
N ILE A 13 -36.05 23.03 13.18
CA ILE A 13 -36.11 22.30 11.90
C ILE A 13 -34.98 22.75 10.97
N ILE A 14 -34.74 24.06 10.84
CA ILE A 14 -33.66 24.59 10.01
C ILE A 14 -32.30 24.09 10.52
N LEU A 15 -32.08 24.12 11.84
CA LEU A 15 -30.85 23.63 12.45
C LEU A 15 -30.61 22.15 12.13
N VAL A 16 -31.65 21.32 12.25
CA VAL A 16 -31.59 19.89 11.95
C VAL A 16 -31.24 19.66 10.47
N VAL A 17 -31.87 20.40 9.55
CA VAL A 17 -31.59 20.28 8.10
C VAL A 17 -30.14 20.66 7.79
N VAL A 18 -29.61 21.73 8.39
CA VAL A 18 -28.21 22.16 8.21
C VAL A 18 -27.23 21.11 8.73
N VAL A 19 -27.49 20.55 9.92
CA VAL A 19 -26.63 19.52 10.53
C VAL A 19 -26.63 18.25 9.68
N PHE A 20 -27.80 17.78 9.22
CA PHE A 20 -27.88 16.60 8.34
C PHE A 20 -27.19 16.82 7.00
N SER A 21 -27.32 18.02 6.43
CA SER A 21 -26.65 18.39 5.17
C SER A 21 -25.13 18.41 5.34
N ALA A 22 -24.62 18.92 6.46
CA ALA A 22 -23.20 18.90 6.80
C ALA A 22 -22.69 17.46 6.99
N ILE A 23 -23.40 16.63 7.76
CA ILE A 23 -23.04 15.21 7.95
C ILE A 23 -23.01 14.48 6.61
N TRP A 24 -23.99 14.69 5.74
CA TRP A 24 -24.02 14.11 4.41
C TRP A 24 -22.85 14.60 3.55
N TYR A 25 -22.57 15.90 3.53
CA TYR A 25 -21.45 16.48 2.81
C TYR A 25 -20.11 15.91 3.26
N PHE A 26 -19.88 15.82 4.57
CA PHE A 26 -18.66 15.21 5.11
C PHE A 26 -18.59 13.71 4.83
N LYS A 27 -19.70 12.98 4.92
CA LYS A 27 -19.73 11.55 4.64
C LYS A 27 -19.46 11.26 3.16
N VAL A 28 -20.08 12.00 2.24
CA VAL A 28 -19.86 11.85 0.79
C VAL A 28 -18.47 12.32 0.40
N GLY A 29 -18.02 13.48 0.91
CA GLY A 29 -16.67 13.98 0.65
C GLY A 29 -15.57 13.06 1.18
N TYR A 30 -15.78 12.44 2.34
CA TYR A 30 -14.85 11.46 2.90
C TYR A 30 -14.87 10.13 2.13
N LEU A 31 -16.05 9.66 1.70
CA LEU A 31 -16.19 8.47 0.86
C LEU A 31 -15.59 8.64 -0.55
N LEU A 32 -15.48 9.88 -1.04
CA LEU A 32 -14.87 10.18 -2.34
C LEU A 32 -13.34 10.29 -2.29
N LYS A 33 -12.73 10.27 -1.10
CA LYS A 33 -11.28 10.35 -1.00
C LYS A 33 -10.68 9.01 -1.43
N GLN A 34 -10.35 8.92 -2.73
CA GLN A 34 -9.67 7.76 -3.26
C GLN A 34 -8.34 7.57 -2.53
N PRO A 35 -7.96 6.32 -2.19
CA PRO A 35 -6.65 6.04 -1.64
C PRO A 35 -5.58 6.54 -2.62
N GLU A 36 -4.66 7.35 -2.10
CA GLU A 36 -3.57 7.93 -2.89
C GLU A 36 -2.37 6.99 -2.89
N MET A 37 -1.73 6.87 -4.05
CA MET A 37 -0.49 6.11 -4.20
C MET A 37 0.65 6.83 -3.47
N PRO A 38 1.42 6.14 -2.62
CA PRO A 38 2.59 6.73 -1.99
C PRO A 38 3.60 7.28 -3.01
N LYS A 39 4.18 8.43 -2.69
CA LYS A 39 5.21 9.04 -3.52
C LYS A 39 6.45 8.15 -3.53
N ALA A 40 7.01 7.90 -4.71
CA ALA A 40 8.25 7.13 -4.85
C ALA A 40 9.42 7.88 -4.19
N ASN A 41 10.29 7.14 -3.48
CA ASN A 41 11.53 7.65 -2.87
C ASN A 41 12.80 7.12 -3.57
N ILE A 42 12.63 6.22 -4.54
CA ILE A 42 13.68 5.75 -5.44
C ILE A 42 13.25 5.95 -6.90
N GLU A 43 14.18 5.75 -7.84
CA GLU A 43 13.82 5.63 -9.25
C GLU A 43 12.88 4.42 -9.44
N ILE A 44 11.75 4.66 -10.11
CA ILE A 44 10.75 3.61 -10.31
C ILE A 44 11.30 2.60 -11.30
N GLN A 45 11.41 1.35 -10.86
CA GLN A 45 11.79 0.24 -11.72
C GLN A 45 10.53 -0.53 -12.12
N THR A 46 10.27 -0.66 -13.43
CA THR A 46 9.08 -1.31 -13.97
C THR A 46 9.42 -2.61 -14.68
N LYS A 47 8.67 -3.67 -14.39
CA LYS A 47 8.65 -4.91 -15.16
C LYS A 47 7.26 -5.16 -15.74
N MET A 48 7.22 -5.31 -17.06
CA MET A 48 6.05 -5.79 -17.79
C MET A 48 6.00 -7.31 -17.67
N VAL A 49 4.83 -7.84 -17.34
CA VAL A 49 4.59 -9.27 -17.18
C VAL A 49 3.27 -9.66 -17.85
N ASP A 50 3.08 -10.94 -18.11
CA ASP A 50 1.83 -11.42 -18.69
C ASP A 50 0.66 -11.08 -17.75
N GLY A 51 -0.27 -10.26 -18.25
CA GLY A 51 -1.46 -9.80 -17.52
C GLY A 51 -1.30 -8.50 -16.74
N GLY A 52 -0.11 -7.88 -16.68
CA GLY A 52 0.04 -6.67 -15.87
C GLY A 52 1.43 -6.04 -15.79
N THR A 53 1.58 -5.17 -14.80
CA THR A 53 2.85 -4.48 -14.50
C THR A 53 3.18 -4.59 -13.02
N ILE A 54 4.47 -4.70 -12.72
CA ILE A 54 4.99 -4.71 -11.36
C ILE A 54 6.06 -3.62 -11.28
N ASN A 55 5.91 -2.68 -10.34
CA ASN A 55 6.83 -1.57 -10.15
C ASN A 55 7.41 -1.60 -8.75
N LEU A 56 8.72 -1.52 -8.60
CA LEU A 56 9.37 -1.16 -7.34
C LEU A 56 9.44 0.36 -7.26
N ARG A 57 8.91 0.95 -6.19
CA ARG A 57 8.71 2.41 -6.06
C ARG A 57 9.33 3.00 -4.81
N ASN A 58 9.40 2.20 -3.76
CA ASN A 58 9.95 2.64 -2.50
C ASN A 58 10.88 1.59 -1.91
N ALA A 59 11.94 2.07 -1.29
CA ALA A 59 12.83 1.25 -0.50
C ALA A 59 13.49 2.11 0.58
N ASP A 60 13.38 1.68 1.83
CA ASP A 60 13.91 2.38 3.00
C ASP A 60 14.67 1.40 3.88
N TYR A 61 15.84 1.82 4.33
CA TYR A 61 16.67 1.09 5.28
C TYR A 61 16.95 1.97 6.50
N ALA A 62 16.34 1.61 7.62
CA ALA A 62 16.47 2.31 8.89
C ALA A 62 16.99 1.35 9.97
N GLU A 63 17.39 1.91 11.11
CA GLU A 63 17.83 1.13 12.25
C GLU A 63 16.71 0.19 12.73
N GLY A 64 16.90 -1.11 12.48
CA GLY A 64 15.98 -2.16 12.88
C GLY A 64 14.90 -2.53 11.84
N GLN A 65 14.86 -1.91 10.65
CA GLN A 65 13.91 -2.34 9.61
C GLN A 65 14.33 -2.00 8.17
N ILE A 66 13.95 -2.90 7.25
CA ILE A 66 13.93 -2.63 5.81
C ILE A 66 12.48 -2.67 5.34
N ASN A 67 12.07 -1.63 4.62
CA ASN A 67 10.76 -1.54 4.01
C ASN A 67 10.91 -1.38 2.49
N VAL A 68 10.11 -2.11 1.73
CA VAL A 68 10.01 -1.93 0.28
C VAL A 68 8.56 -1.72 -0.10
N GLY A 69 8.29 -0.75 -0.95
CA GLY A 69 6.98 -0.44 -1.47
C GLY A 69 6.91 -0.72 -2.97
N TYR A 70 5.90 -1.49 -3.36
CA TYR A 70 5.75 -1.93 -4.73
C TYR A 70 4.30 -1.85 -5.20
N GLU A 71 4.14 -1.49 -6.47
CA GLU A 71 2.85 -1.38 -7.16
C GLU A 71 2.66 -2.60 -8.05
N VAL A 72 1.45 -3.16 -8.02
CA VAL A 72 1.04 -4.25 -8.90
C VAL A 72 -0.27 -3.85 -9.59
N LYS A 73 -0.27 -3.91 -10.92
CA LYS A 73 -1.42 -3.57 -11.75
C LYS A 73 -1.75 -4.69 -12.73
N GLY A 74 -3.03 -4.96 -12.95
CA GLY A 74 -3.54 -5.96 -13.91
C GLY A 74 -3.94 -7.30 -13.27
N PHE A 75 -3.57 -7.53 -12.02
CA PHE A 75 -3.89 -8.74 -11.27
C PHE A 75 -5.00 -8.46 -10.25
N SER A 76 -5.94 -9.37 -10.04
CA SER A 76 -6.94 -9.26 -8.97
C SER A 76 -6.52 -10.08 -7.75
N LEU A 77 -6.63 -9.53 -6.55
CA LEU A 77 -6.38 -10.28 -5.31
C LEU A 77 -7.37 -11.43 -5.07
N LYS A 78 -8.49 -11.48 -5.82
CA LYS A 78 -9.43 -12.62 -5.81
C LYS A 78 -8.86 -13.84 -6.57
N GLU A 79 -8.00 -13.59 -7.54
CA GLU A 79 -7.44 -14.60 -8.45
C GLU A 79 -5.98 -14.92 -8.13
N TYR A 80 -5.27 -13.98 -7.49
CA TYR A 80 -3.85 -14.06 -7.22
C TYR A 80 -3.53 -13.69 -5.78
N ASN A 81 -2.54 -14.36 -5.21
CA ASN A 81 -1.85 -13.92 -4.02
C ASN A 81 -0.56 -13.20 -4.41
N ILE A 82 -0.24 -12.09 -3.75
CA ILE A 82 0.96 -11.32 -4.01
C ILE A 82 1.86 -11.40 -2.77
N SER A 83 3.15 -11.63 -2.99
CA SER A 83 4.14 -11.71 -1.91
C SER A 83 5.44 -11.05 -2.34
N CYS A 84 6.25 -10.70 -1.34
CA CYS A 84 7.54 -10.08 -1.53
C CYS A 84 8.61 -10.82 -0.71
N LYS A 85 9.71 -11.17 -1.37
CA LYS A 85 10.91 -11.71 -0.74
C LYS A 85 12.06 -10.73 -0.89
N LEU A 86 12.84 -10.61 0.17
CA LEU A 86 14.01 -9.75 0.25
C LEU A 86 15.24 -10.63 0.42
N TYR A 87 16.24 -10.38 -0.40
CA TYR A 87 17.52 -11.09 -0.37
C TYR A 87 18.66 -10.09 -0.21
N ASN A 88 19.67 -10.48 0.56
CA ASN A 88 20.95 -9.80 0.64
C ASN A 88 22.07 -10.80 0.31
N ASP A 89 22.94 -10.48 -0.63
CA ASP A 89 24.00 -11.39 -1.12
C ASP A 89 23.47 -12.79 -1.48
N GLY A 90 22.28 -12.87 -2.08
CA GLY A 90 21.61 -14.12 -2.44
C GLY A 90 20.95 -14.87 -1.27
N ASN A 91 21.10 -14.41 -0.03
CA ASN A 91 20.48 -15.01 1.14
C ASN A 91 19.12 -14.40 1.43
N LEU A 92 18.09 -15.24 1.59
CA LEU A 92 16.74 -14.78 1.94
C LEU A 92 16.75 -14.17 3.35
N ILE A 93 16.53 -12.87 3.45
CA ILE A 93 16.45 -12.15 4.73
C ILE A 93 15.00 -11.90 5.17
N SER A 94 14.04 -11.81 4.23
CA SER A 94 12.62 -11.65 4.55
C SER A 94 11.71 -12.30 3.53
N SER A 95 10.58 -12.81 4.00
CA SER A 95 9.46 -13.22 3.17
C SER A 95 8.20 -12.67 3.80
N SER A 96 7.55 -11.75 3.09
CA SER A 96 6.29 -11.12 3.51
C SER A 96 5.19 -11.48 2.52
N GLY A 97 4.05 -11.95 3.06
CA GLY A 97 2.82 -12.04 2.28
C GLY A 97 2.18 -10.67 2.10
N SER A 98 1.14 -10.59 1.27
CA SER A 98 0.34 -9.38 1.00
C SER A 98 -0.16 -8.63 2.24
N THR A 99 -0.20 -9.28 3.41
CA THR A 99 -0.72 -8.73 4.67
C THR A 99 0.35 -8.29 5.67
N GLY A 100 1.64 -8.55 5.41
CA GLY A 100 2.71 -8.37 6.42
C GLY A 100 3.16 -6.93 6.63
N GLY A 101 3.23 -6.11 5.58
CA GLY A 101 3.69 -4.71 5.67
C GLY A 101 2.64 -3.65 5.35
N GLY A 102 1.47 -4.07 4.85
CA GLY A 102 0.36 -3.17 4.48
C GLY A 102 -0.03 -3.26 3.01
N LEU A 103 -1.32 -2.99 2.75
CA LEU A 103 -1.95 -2.99 1.42
C LEU A 103 -2.77 -1.71 1.26
N ILE A 104 -2.57 -1.04 0.13
CA ILE A 104 -3.39 0.08 -0.34
C ILE A 104 -4.02 -0.35 -1.67
N GLU A 105 -5.33 -0.59 -1.66
CA GLU A 105 -6.09 -0.86 -2.87
C GLU A 105 -6.39 0.46 -3.57
N LEU A 106 -5.83 0.65 -4.77
CA LEU A 106 -5.98 1.88 -5.57
C LEU A 106 -7.13 1.75 -6.57
N ASP A 107 -7.35 0.53 -7.09
CA ASP A 107 -8.46 0.15 -7.97
C ASP A 107 -8.63 -1.40 -7.97
N GLU A 108 -9.65 -1.94 -8.63
CA GLU A 108 -10.01 -3.38 -8.61
C GLU A 108 -8.87 -4.33 -8.98
N LYS A 109 -7.91 -3.87 -9.79
CA LYS A 109 -6.71 -4.63 -10.19
C LYS A 109 -5.44 -3.80 -10.04
N HIS A 110 -5.41 -2.90 -9.08
CA HIS A 110 -4.31 -1.96 -8.89
C HIS A 110 -4.05 -1.77 -7.40
N TYR A 111 -2.88 -2.18 -6.96
CA TYR A 111 -2.54 -2.24 -5.55
C TYR A 111 -1.14 -1.67 -5.32
N TYR A 112 -0.97 -1.02 -4.18
CA TYR A 112 0.34 -0.75 -3.62
C TYR A 112 0.50 -1.59 -2.35
N LEU A 113 1.59 -2.34 -2.28
CA LEU A 113 1.89 -3.26 -1.18
C LEU A 113 3.23 -2.88 -0.56
N ILE A 114 3.37 -3.19 0.73
CA ILE A 114 4.59 -2.98 1.48
C ILE A 114 5.13 -4.34 1.93
N GLY A 115 6.36 -4.64 1.55
CA GLY A 115 7.15 -5.73 2.10
C GLY A 115 8.01 -5.19 3.24
N ASN A 116 7.94 -5.81 4.41
CA ASN A 116 8.72 -5.38 5.57
C ASN A 116 9.67 -6.49 6.05
N LYS A 117 10.74 -6.06 6.73
CA LYS A 117 11.59 -6.92 7.52
C LYS A 117 12.01 -6.17 8.77
N ASN A 118 11.62 -6.68 9.93
CA ASN A 118 12.25 -6.27 11.18
C ASN A 118 13.63 -6.91 11.26
N ILE A 119 14.66 -6.08 11.41
CA ILE A 119 16.05 -6.48 11.57
C ILE A 119 16.34 -6.49 13.06
N ASN A 120 16.33 -7.68 13.64
CA ASN A 120 16.76 -7.86 15.04
C ASN A 120 18.29 -7.97 15.17
N GLN A 121 19.01 -7.97 14.06
CA GLN A 121 20.47 -8.10 14.01
C GLN A 121 21.14 -6.73 13.96
N ILE A 122 22.02 -6.48 14.91
CA ILE A 122 22.81 -5.25 15.04
C ILE A 122 23.86 -5.08 13.90
N ASP A 123 24.05 -6.11 13.05
CA ASP A 123 25.19 -6.20 12.13
C ASP A 123 24.88 -6.09 10.63
N LEU A 124 23.72 -5.56 10.21
CA LEU A 124 23.60 -5.22 8.79
C LEU A 124 24.52 -4.02 8.47
N PRO A 125 25.27 -4.07 7.36
CA PRO A 125 26.20 -3.01 6.99
C PRO A 125 25.48 -1.66 6.79
N ASP A 126 26.26 -0.58 6.80
CA ASP A 126 25.74 0.77 6.53
C ASP A 126 25.22 0.93 5.10
N SER A 127 25.62 0.05 4.18
CA SER A 127 25.08 0.00 2.82
C SER A 127 24.79 -1.45 2.46
N ILE A 128 23.65 -1.69 1.82
CA ILE A 128 23.16 -3.03 1.48
C ILE A 128 22.67 -3.08 0.03
N ASP A 129 23.09 -4.11 -0.70
CA ASP A 129 22.57 -4.43 -2.02
C ASP A 129 21.46 -5.46 -1.89
N LEU A 130 20.24 -5.02 -2.19
CA LEU A 130 19.04 -5.78 -1.89
C LEU A 130 18.39 -6.25 -3.19
N THR A 131 18.17 -7.57 -3.30
CA THR A 131 17.32 -8.13 -4.34
C THR A 131 15.90 -8.29 -3.79
N VAL A 132 14.96 -7.59 -4.43
CA VAL A 132 13.54 -7.63 -4.12
C VAL A 132 12.83 -8.52 -5.14
N GLU A 133 12.26 -9.64 -4.71
CA GLU A 133 11.43 -10.48 -5.56
C GLU A 133 9.96 -10.30 -5.23
N ILE A 134 9.20 -9.79 -6.20
CA ILE A 134 7.75 -9.70 -6.13
C ILE A 134 7.17 -10.89 -6.88
N ILE A 135 6.35 -11.67 -6.20
CA ILE A 135 5.82 -12.93 -6.68
C ILE A 135 4.30 -12.84 -6.71
N VAL A 136 3.73 -13.00 -7.90
CA VAL A 136 2.29 -13.10 -8.12
C VAL A 136 1.96 -14.58 -8.33
N VAL A 137 1.26 -15.17 -7.35
CA VAL A 137 0.90 -16.59 -7.30
C VAL A 137 -0.57 -16.75 -7.67
N PRO A 138 -0.90 -17.42 -8.78
CA PRO A 138 -2.28 -17.71 -9.13
C PRO A 138 -2.92 -18.66 -8.13
N ASN A 139 -4.21 -18.44 -7.84
CA ASN A 139 -5.00 -19.35 -7.01
C ASN A 139 -5.28 -20.69 -7.72
N ASP A 140 -5.25 -20.71 -9.07
CA ASP A 140 -5.24 -21.94 -9.86
C ASP A 140 -3.82 -22.51 -9.93
N PHE A 141 -3.60 -23.61 -9.21
CA PHE A 141 -2.31 -24.31 -9.14
C PHE A 141 -1.77 -24.83 -10.48
N ARG A 142 -2.59 -24.84 -11.54
CA ARG A 142 -2.14 -25.21 -12.91
C ARG A 142 -1.41 -24.06 -13.60
N GLN A 143 -1.59 -22.83 -13.14
CA GLN A 143 -0.91 -21.67 -13.66
C GLN A 143 0.43 -21.47 -12.95
N LYS A 144 1.43 -20.96 -13.68
CA LYS A 144 2.75 -20.68 -13.12
C LYS A 144 2.75 -19.32 -12.40
N SER A 145 3.47 -19.23 -11.29
CA SER A 145 3.72 -17.95 -10.63
C SER A 145 4.55 -17.03 -11.53
N ILE A 146 4.26 -15.73 -11.45
CA ILE A 146 5.03 -14.68 -12.09
C ILE A 146 5.99 -14.12 -11.05
N ILE A 147 7.29 -14.05 -11.39
CA ILE A 147 8.35 -13.58 -10.50
C ILE A 147 9.05 -12.40 -11.17
N SER A 148 9.11 -11.28 -10.46
CA SER A 148 9.81 -10.07 -10.88
C SER A 148 10.84 -9.68 -9.82
N SER A 149 12.12 -9.84 -10.18
CA SER A 149 13.25 -9.47 -9.32
C SER A 149 13.79 -8.07 -9.64
N PHE A 150 14.07 -7.27 -8.63
CA PHE A 150 14.62 -5.91 -8.74
C PHE A 150 15.85 -5.81 -7.85
N ASN A 151 16.82 -4.97 -8.23
CA ASN A 151 17.98 -4.70 -7.40
C ASN A 151 17.94 -3.25 -6.94
N VAL A 152 18.21 -3.02 -5.67
CA VAL A 152 18.28 -1.68 -5.08
C VAL A 152 19.41 -1.64 -4.07
N SER A 153 20.30 -0.66 -4.22
CA SER A 153 21.33 -0.34 -3.24
C SER A 153 20.76 0.68 -2.26
N LEU A 154 20.90 0.42 -0.97
CA LEU A 154 20.35 1.25 0.10
C LEU A 154 21.43 1.58 1.12
N ASP A 155 21.53 2.86 1.47
CA ASP A 155 22.32 3.29 2.61
C ASP A 155 21.42 3.38 3.84
N LYS A 156 21.95 2.94 4.99
CA LYS A 156 21.29 3.03 6.29
C LYS A 156 21.07 4.50 6.61
N GLN A 157 19.82 4.89 6.81
CA GLN A 157 19.49 6.24 7.23
C GLN A 157 20.04 6.46 8.64
N THR A 158 21.05 7.32 8.77
CA THR A 158 21.52 7.86 10.05
C THR A 158 20.58 8.98 10.47
N GLN A 159 19.94 8.83 11.63
CA GLN A 159 19.13 9.90 12.26
C GLN A 159 20.03 10.97 12.87
#